data_AF-A0A1G9IXG8-F1
#
_entry.id   AF-A0A1G9IXG8-F1
#
_cell.length_a   1.000
_cell.length_b   1.000
_cell.length_c   1.000
_cell.angle_alpha   90.00
_cell.angle_beta   90.00
_cell.angle_gamma   90.00
#
_symmetry.space_group_name_H-M   'P 1'
#
loop_
_entity.id
_entity.type
_entity.pdbx_description
1 polymer ?
#
loop_
_entity_poly.entity_id
_entity_poly.type
_entity_poly.pdbx_seq_one_letter_code
_entity_poly.pdbx_strand_id
1 'polypeptide(L)' 'MIRYPSLQAGAVMGTTCPSSGVPTETHELLKLAVSRMEFMGLPPHMGRI' A
#
# COMPACT_ATOMS: atom_id res chain seq x y z
N MET A 1 -27.10 -1.05 -1.33
CA MET A 1 -25.81 -1.08 -2.07
C MET A 1 -24.78 -0.35 -1.23
N ILE A 2 -23.68 -1.00 -0.87
CA ILE A 2 -22.64 -0.41 -0.02
C ILE A 2 -21.84 0.59 -0.85
N ARG A 3 -21.58 1.78 -0.30
CA ARG A 3 -20.71 2.80 -0.91
C ARG A 3 -19.47 2.93 -0.05
N TYR A 4 -18.30 2.83 -0.68
CA TYR A 4 -17.04 3.09 -0.01
C TYR A 4 -16.78 4.60 0.01
N PRO A 5 -16.13 5.11 1.07
CA PRO A 5 -15.73 6.50 1.12
C PRO A 5 -14.70 6.80 0.02
N SER A 6 -14.69 8.04 -0.45
CA SER A 6 -13.60 8.53 -1.30
C SER A 6 -12.29 8.58 -0.52
N LEU A 7 -11.19 8.23 -1.19
CA LEU A 7 -9.86 8.30 -0.60
C LEU A 7 -9.51 9.76 -0.26
N GLN A 8 -9.27 10.04 1.01
CA GLN A 8 -8.88 11.35 1.50
C GLN A 8 -7.37 11.45 1.63
N ALA A 9 -6.81 12.65 1.50
CA ALA A 9 -5.42 12.90 1.84
C ALA A 9 -5.14 12.52 3.31
N GLY A 10 -3.99 11.92 3.58
CA GLY A 10 -3.63 11.42 4.91
C GLY A 10 -4.25 10.07 5.28
N ALA A 11 -5.11 9.49 4.44
CA ALA A 11 -5.69 8.18 4.71
C ALA A 11 -4.62 7.07 4.65
N VAL A 12 -4.68 6.16 5.64
CA VAL A 12 -3.80 4.98 5.68
C VAL A 12 -4.27 3.96 4.66
N MET A 13 -3.35 3.48 3.82
CA MET A 13 -3.64 2.42 2.85
C MET A 13 -3.07 1.09 3.33
N GLY A 14 -3.97 0.17 3.71
CA GLY A 14 -3.60 -1.20 4.06
C GLY A 14 -3.27 -2.01 2.81
N THR A 15 -2.06 -2.57 2.75
CA THR A 15 -1.60 -3.43 1.66
C THR A 15 -1.32 -4.83 2.16
N THR A 16 -1.86 -5.83 1.47
CA THR A 16 -1.71 -7.26 1.78
C THR A 16 -1.26 -8.02 0.53
N CYS A 17 -0.86 -9.28 0.71
CA CYS A 17 -0.38 -10.15 -0.36
C CYS A 17 -1.14 -11.49 -0.34
N PRO A 18 -2.43 -11.51 -0.72
CA PRO A 18 -3.33 -12.65 -0.47
C PRO A 18 -3.07 -13.86 -1.38
N SER A 19 -2.32 -13.69 -2.46
CA SER A 19 -1.99 -14.75 -3.41
C SER A 19 -0.57 -15.29 -3.20
N SER A 20 0.42 -14.59 -3.71
CA SER A 20 1.84 -14.96 -3.63
C SER A 20 2.61 -13.81 -3.03
N GLY A 21 3.41 -14.08 -1.99
CA GLY A 21 4.30 -13.08 -1.37
C GLY A 21 5.18 -12.35 -2.37
N VAL A 22 5.73 -11.19 -1.97
CA VAL A 22 6.56 -10.36 -2.87
C VAL A 22 7.98 -10.93 -2.97
N PRO A 23 8.42 -11.38 -4.18
CA PRO A 23 9.76 -11.94 -4.37
C PRO A 23 10.86 -10.93 -4.07
N THR A 24 12.00 -11.41 -3.57
CA THR A 24 13.14 -10.55 -3.17
C THR A 24 13.68 -9.70 -4.31
N GLU A 25 13.60 -10.18 -5.57
CA GLU A 25 14.07 -9.41 -6.73
C GLU A 25 13.25 -8.13 -6.94
N THR A 26 12.02 -8.06 -6.40
CA THR A 26 11.11 -6.92 -6.54
C THR A 26 11.03 -6.02 -5.31
N HIS A 27 11.82 -6.27 -4.27
CA HIS A 27 11.77 -5.47 -3.04
C HIS A 27 12.15 -4.00 -3.26
N GLU A 28 13.07 -3.70 -4.18
CA GLU A 28 13.40 -2.31 -4.53
C GLU A 28 12.24 -1.60 -5.22
N LEU A 29 11.46 -2.32 -6.04
CA LEU A 29 10.23 -1.77 -6.62
C LEU A 29 9.17 -1.53 -5.56
N LEU A 30 9.05 -2.42 -4.57
CA LEU A 30 8.14 -2.24 -3.44
C LEU A 30 8.51 -1.01 -2.61
N LYS A 31 9.79 -0.80 -2.31
CA LYS A 31 10.28 0.40 -1.61
C LYS A 31 9.97 1.68 -2.39
N LEU A 32 10.20 1.66 -3.70
CA LEU A 32 9.87 2.79 -4.57
C LEU A 32 8.37 3.10 -4.57
N ALA A 33 7.51 2.08 -4.57
CA ALA A 33 6.07 2.26 -4.47
C ALA A 33 5.67 2.86 -3.12
N VAL A 34 6.26 2.39 -2.01
CA VAL A 34 6.07 2.94 -0.67
C VAL A 34 6.43 4.43 -0.62
N SER A 35 7.61 4.81 -1.10
CA SER A 35 8.05 6.21 -1.10
C SER A 35 7.15 7.12 -1.94
N ARG A 36 6.58 6.62 -3.04
CA ARG A 36 5.61 7.37 -3.84
C ARG A 36 4.30 7.58 -3.10
N MET A 37 3.81 6.56 -2.40
CA MET A 37 2.60 6.66 -1.59
C MET A 37 2.76 7.67 -0.44
N GLU A 38 3.90 7.65 0.23
CA GLU A 38 4.25 8.64 1.26
C GLU A 38 4.31 10.06 0.68
N PHE A 39 4.94 10.25 -0.47
CA PHE A 39 4.98 11.54 -1.17
C PHE A 39 3.58 12.08 -1.53
N MET A 40 2.65 11.18 -1.86
CA MET A 40 1.25 11.52 -2.13
C MET A 40 0.42 11.81 -0.87
N GLY A 41 1.02 11.71 0.33
CA GLY A 41 0.33 11.86 1.59
C GLY A 41 -0.58 10.68 1.92
N LEU A 42 -0.30 9.49 1.38
CA LEU A 42 -1.05 8.26 1.59
C LEU A 42 -0.16 7.24 2.32
N PRO A 43 -0.05 7.30 3.66
CA PRO A 43 0.86 6.41 4.41
C PRO A 43 0.48 4.92 4.20
N PRO A 44 1.40 4.09 3.66
CA PRO A 44 1.17 2.66 3.55
C PRO A 44 1.23 1.97 4.91
N HIS A 45 0.36 0.99 5.12
CA HIS A 45 0.45 0.04 6.21
C HIS A 45 0.53 -1.38 5.63
N MET A 46 1.70 -2.01 5.75
CA MET A 46 1.88 -3.40 5.36
C MET A 46 1.20 -4.30 6.39
N GLY A 47 0.21 -5.06 5.94
CA GLY A 47 -0.44 -6.06 6.78
C GLY A 47 0.57 -7.09 7.27
N ARG A 48 0.39 -7.57 8.50
CA ARG A 48 1.10 -8.76 8.98
C ARG A 48 0.63 -9.95 8.13
N ILE A 49 1.60 -10.64 7.54
CA ILE A 49 1.41 -11.89 6.79
C ILE A 49 1.58 -13.06 7.76
#